data_AF-A0A383F1E9-F1
#
_entry.id   AF-A0A383F1E9-F1
#
_cell.length_a   1.000
_cell.length_b   1.000
_cell.length_c   1.000
_cell.angle_alpha   90.00
_cell.angle_beta   90.00
_cell.angle_gamma   90.00
#
_symmetry.space_group_name_H-M   'P 1'
#
loop_
_entity.id
_entity.type
_entity.pdbx_description
1 polymer ?
#
loop_
_entity_poly.entity_id
_entity_poly.type
_entity_poly.pdbx_seq_one_letter_code
_entity_poly.pdbx_strand_id
1 'polypeptide(L)'
;MISAISAIANGGTLMVPHVTRAIIKDGHVSKHFKPKAVRRVISIQSSRQVVDILKHVVKNGTGREAVVKGYEVAGKTGTAQKYDPKAGSYSKTAYVSSFVGFAPADAAKVAILVMIDEPRGTYWGGSVAAPVFRNIARETLRYLNVPSSDQRVYILDRA
;
A
#
# COMPACT_ATOMS: atom_id res chain seq x y z
N MET A 1 -6.86 -7.68 -3.93
CA MET A 1 -5.82 -7.39 -2.92
C MET A 1 -5.85 -5.95 -2.43
N ILE A 2 -5.72 -4.95 -3.31
CA ILE A 2 -5.60 -3.54 -2.87
C ILE A 2 -6.80 -3.05 -2.05
N SER A 3 -8.04 -3.36 -2.45
CA SER A 3 -9.23 -2.92 -1.68
C SER A 3 -9.30 -3.51 -0.26
N ALA A 4 -8.74 -4.71 -0.06
CA ALA A 4 -8.71 -5.35 1.25
C ALA A 4 -7.70 -4.67 2.18
N ILE A 5 -6.48 -4.38 1.70
CA ILE A 5 -5.50 -3.65 2.51
C ILE A 5 -5.98 -2.23 2.80
N SER A 6 -6.65 -1.57 1.84
CA SER A 6 -7.22 -0.23 2.04
C SER A 6 -8.33 -0.23 3.10
N ALA A 7 -9.12 -1.31 3.20
CA ALA A 7 -10.10 -1.46 4.27
C ALA A 7 -9.42 -1.57 5.64
N ILE A 8 -8.27 -2.22 5.75
CA ILE A 8 -7.48 -2.23 7.00
C ILE A 8 -6.96 -0.82 7.29
N ALA A 9 -6.43 -0.12 6.28
CA ALA A 9 -5.83 1.20 6.42
C ALA A 9 -6.81 2.31 6.84
N ASN A 10 -8.11 2.15 6.54
CA ASN A 10 -9.13 3.18 6.77
C ASN A 10 -10.09 2.85 7.95
N GLY A 11 -9.68 2.00 8.88
CA GLY A 11 -10.49 1.67 10.06
C GLY A 11 -11.54 0.58 9.85
N GLY A 12 -11.41 -0.23 8.79
CA GLY A 12 -12.20 -1.44 8.56
C GLY A 12 -13.31 -1.31 7.51
N THR A 13 -13.36 -0.23 6.74
CA THR A 13 -14.45 0.01 5.77
C THR A 13 -14.02 -0.33 4.35
N LEU A 14 -14.69 -1.30 3.74
CA LEU A 14 -14.49 -1.62 2.33
C LEU A 14 -15.13 -0.53 1.45
N MET A 15 -14.33 0.04 0.56
CA MET A 15 -14.74 1.09 -0.37
C MET A 15 -14.87 0.55 -1.79
N VAL A 16 -15.71 1.19 -2.61
CA VAL A 16 -15.70 0.98 -4.06
C VAL A 16 -14.50 1.74 -4.64
N PRO A 17 -13.49 1.06 -5.22
CA PRO A 17 -12.41 1.76 -5.91
C PRO A 17 -12.95 2.42 -7.18
N HIS A 18 -12.54 3.65 -7.46
CA HIS A 18 -12.88 4.34 -8.69
C HIS A 18 -11.72 5.22 -9.16
N VAL A 19 -11.60 5.39 -10.48
CA VAL A 19 -10.58 6.23 -11.12
C VAL A 19 -11.19 7.55 -11.60
N THR A 20 -12.45 7.54 -12.00
CA THR A 20 -13.16 8.72 -12.50
C THR A 20 -13.59 9.64 -11.35
N ARG A 21 -13.26 10.93 -11.44
CA ARG A 21 -13.73 11.98 -10.51
C ARG A 21 -15.02 12.64 -10.98
N ALA A 22 -15.09 12.93 -12.29
CA ALA A 22 -16.24 13.58 -12.91
C ALA A 22 -16.31 13.28 -14.41
N ILE A 23 -17.50 13.42 -15.00
CA ILE A 23 -17.70 13.57 -16.45
C ILE A 23 -17.99 15.04 -16.71
N ILE A 24 -17.32 15.62 -17.72
CA ILE A 24 -17.52 16.99 -18.16
C ILE A 24 -18.24 16.95 -19.51
N LYS A 25 -19.31 17.73 -19.66
CA LYS A 25 -20.06 17.90 -20.90
C LYS A 25 -20.34 19.40 -21.09
N ASP A 26 -20.02 19.92 -22.27
CA ASP A 26 -20.24 21.34 -22.63
C ASP A 26 -19.63 22.32 -21.62
N GLY A 27 -18.40 22.04 -21.17
CA GLY A 27 -17.70 22.87 -20.18
C GLY A 27 -18.18 22.72 -18.72
N HIS A 28 -19.25 21.96 -18.49
CA HIS A 28 -19.84 21.77 -17.16
C HIS A 28 -19.68 20.34 -16.65
N VAL A 29 -19.61 20.18 -15.33
CA VAL A 29 -19.62 18.85 -14.73
C VAL A 29 -21.01 18.26 -14.84
N SER A 30 -21.17 17.23 -15.68
CA SER A 30 -22.44 16.53 -15.86
C SER A 30 -22.66 15.45 -14.80
N LYS A 31 -21.59 14.87 -14.25
CA LYS A 31 -21.67 13.87 -13.19
C LYS A 31 -20.42 13.88 -12.32
N HIS A 32 -20.61 13.87 -11.01
CA HIS A 32 -19.55 13.67 -10.03
C HIS A 32 -19.60 12.27 -9.43
N PHE A 33 -18.42 11.67 -9.22
CA PHE A 33 -18.27 10.37 -8.56
C PHE A 33 -17.63 10.59 -7.19
N LYS A 34 -18.43 10.48 -6.14
CA LYS A 34 -17.99 10.60 -4.74
C LYS A 34 -17.54 9.23 -4.20
N PRO A 35 -16.62 9.18 -3.22
CA PRO A 35 -16.26 7.94 -2.55
C PRO A 35 -17.49 7.23 -1.99
N LYS A 36 -17.59 5.92 -2.22
CA LYS A 36 -18.73 5.10 -1.79
C LYS A 36 -18.25 3.96 -0.90
N ALA A 37 -18.79 3.89 0.31
CA ALA A 37 -18.61 2.74 1.19
C ALA A 37 -19.49 1.57 0.71
N VAL A 38 -18.92 0.36 0.71
CA VAL A 38 -19.67 -0.88 0.49
C VAL A 38 -20.26 -1.36 1.82
N ARG A 39 -19.37 -1.59 2.80
CA ARG A 39 -19.71 -2.03 4.16
C ARG A 39 -18.49 -1.96 5.08
N ARG A 40 -18.72 -2.05 6.39
CA ARG A 40 -17.66 -2.34 7.35
C ARG A 40 -17.37 -3.85 7.36
N VAL A 41 -16.12 -4.23 7.15
CA VAL A 41 -15.70 -5.64 7.09
C VAL A 41 -14.98 -6.09 8.37
N ILE A 42 -14.37 -5.16 9.11
CA ILE A 42 -13.78 -5.40 10.43
C ILE A 42 -14.04 -4.18 11.34
N SER A 43 -13.96 -4.37 12.66
CA SER A 43 -14.07 -3.25 13.61
C SER A 43 -12.84 -2.33 13.52
N ILE A 44 -12.97 -1.09 13.99
CA ILE A 44 -11.84 -0.16 14.09
C ILE A 44 -10.74 -0.71 15.02
N GLN A 45 -11.12 -1.42 16.08
CA GLN A 45 -10.19 -2.06 17.02
C GLN A 45 -9.39 -3.16 16.34
N SER A 46 -10.05 -4.05 15.61
CA SER A 46 -9.38 -5.11 14.85
C SER A 46 -8.50 -4.53 13.74
N SER A 47 -8.97 -3.49 13.05
CA SER A 47 -8.16 -2.76 12.05
C SER A 47 -6.87 -2.21 12.67
N ARG A 48 -6.93 -1.55 13.84
CA ARG A 48 -5.75 -1.04 14.55
C ARG A 48 -4.78 -2.15 14.95
N GLN A 49 -5.29 -3.25 15.51
CA GLN A 49 -4.46 -4.41 15.86
C GLN A 49 -3.73 -4.99 14.64
N VAL A 50 -4.43 -5.09 13.49
CA VAL A 50 -3.81 -5.56 12.24
C VAL A 50 -2.78 -4.56 11.73
N VAL A 51 -3.02 -3.25 11.85
CA VAL A 51 -2.01 -2.23 11.51
C VAL A 51 -0.73 -2.43 12.32
N ASP A 52 -0.84 -2.63 13.64
CA ASP A 52 0.33 -2.85 14.51
C ASP A 52 1.12 -4.12 14.13
N ILE A 53 0.40 -5.20 13.83
CA ILE A 53 1.02 -6.45 13.32
C ILE A 53 1.76 -6.19 12.01
N LEU A 54 1.15 -5.45 11.07
CA LEU A 54 1.75 -5.15 9.77
C LEU A 54 2.94 -4.17 9.87
N LYS A 55 2.95 -3.26 10.86
CA LYS A 55 4.13 -2.44 11.17
C LYS A 55 5.31 -3.33 11.59
N HIS A 56 5.04 -4.37 12.38
CA HIS A 56 6.07 -5.31 12.83
C HIS A 56 6.72 -6.09 11.67
N VAL A 57 5.95 -6.45 10.64
CA VAL A 57 6.49 -7.11 9.42
C VAL A 57 7.55 -6.24 8.74
N VAL A 58 7.34 -4.93 8.71
CA VAL A 58 8.27 -3.97 8.10
C VAL A 58 9.46 -3.71 9.03
N LYS A 59 9.21 -3.46 10.33
CA LYS A 59 10.28 -3.14 11.28
C LYS A 59 11.23 -4.32 11.55
N ASN A 60 10.65 -5.50 11.80
CA ASN A 60 11.40 -6.64 12.32
C ASN A 60 11.29 -7.88 11.43
N GLY A 61 10.34 -7.93 10.51
CA GLY A 61 10.05 -9.11 9.69
C GLY A 61 10.68 -9.10 8.30
N THR A 62 9.97 -9.71 7.34
CA THR A 62 10.42 -9.90 5.95
C THR A 62 10.27 -8.65 5.08
N GLY A 63 9.60 -7.61 5.58
CA GLY A 63 9.30 -6.38 4.84
C GLY A 63 10.31 -5.25 5.05
N ARG A 64 11.50 -5.51 5.60
CA ARG A 64 12.48 -4.47 6.00
C ARG A 64 12.84 -3.49 4.88
N GLU A 65 12.91 -3.96 3.64
CA GLU A 65 13.21 -3.10 2.50
C GLU A 65 12.07 -2.12 2.12
N ALA A 66 10.88 -2.26 2.72
CA ALA A 66 9.76 -1.33 2.54
C ALA A 66 9.86 -0.08 3.43
N VAL A 67 10.84 0.01 4.35
CA VAL A 67 10.98 1.15 5.27
C VAL A 67 11.13 2.46 4.50
N VAL A 68 10.27 3.44 4.80
CA VAL A 68 10.36 4.80 4.26
C VAL A 68 10.79 5.73 5.39
N LYS A 69 11.96 6.34 5.26
CA LYS A 69 12.47 7.29 6.26
C LYS A 69 11.46 8.42 6.51
N GLY A 70 11.20 8.72 7.78
CA GLY A 70 10.26 9.75 8.20
C GLY A 70 8.77 9.34 8.21
N TYR A 71 8.44 8.09 7.85
CA TYR A 71 7.07 7.59 7.86
C TYR A 71 6.97 6.16 8.41
N GLU A 72 5.98 5.92 9.26
CA GLU A 72 5.63 4.57 9.68
C GLU A 72 4.93 3.84 8.53
N VAL A 73 5.38 2.64 8.19
CA VAL A 73 4.83 1.82 7.10
C VAL A 73 4.22 0.55 7.68
N ALA A 74 3.02 0.20 7.21
CA ALA A 74 2.38 -1.08 7.46
C ALA A 74 2.28 -1.85 6.14
N GLY A 75 2.73 -3.10 6.09
CA GLY A 75 2.65 -3.88 4.87
C GLY A 75 3.03 -5.35 5.03
N LYS A 76 2.89 -6.09 3.93
CA LYS A 76 3.15 -7.53 3.88
C LYS A 76 3.78 -7.95 2.56
N THR A 77 4.74 -8.86 2.68
CA THR A 77 5.38 -9.58 1.58
C THR A 77 4.49 -10.71 1.04
N GLY A 78 4.51 -10.91 -0.27
CA GLY A 78 3.94 -12.07 -0.95
C GLY A 78 4.97 -12.73 -1.87
N THR A 79 4.99 -14.06 -1.91
CA THR A 79 5.87 -14.85 -2.77
C THR A 79 5.13 -16.13 -3.10
N ALA A 80 4.63 -16.21 -4.34
CA ALA A 80 3.75 -17.29 -4.76
C ALA A 80 4.37 -18.02 -5.97
N GLN A 81 4.38 -19.35 -5.93
CA GLN A 81 4.72 -20.15 -7.10
C GLN A 81 3.59 -20.06 -8.13
N LYS A 82 3.95 -19.93 -9.41
CA LYS A 82 2.98 -20.00 -10.50
C LYS A 82 2.63 -21.45 -10.80
N TYR A 83 1.40 -21.70 -11.23
CA TYR A 83 1.01 -23.02 -11.73
C TYR A 83 1.60 -23.22 -13.14
N ASP A 84 2.25 -24.36 -13.36
CA ASP A 84 2.75 -24.79 -14.67
C ASP A 84 1.74 -25.78 -15.28
N PRO A 85 0.98 -25.38 -16.31
CA PRO A 85 -0.01 -26.26 -16.93
C PRO A 85 0.62 -27.42 -17.71
N LYS A 86 1.87 -27.31 -18.18
CA LYS A 86 2.55 -28.40 -18.90
C LYS A 86 3.00 -29.49 -17.95
N ALA A 87 3.47 -29.09 -16.77
CA ALA A 87 3.91 -30.01 -15.72
C ALA A 87 2.78 -30.47 -14.79
N GLY A 88 1.58 -29.91 -14.92
CA GLY A 88 0.43 -30.21 -14.05
C GLY A 88 0.64 -29.89 -12.57
N SER A 89 1.61 -29.03 -12.24
CA SER A 89 2.08 -28.78 -10.86
C SER A 89 2.61 -27.34 -10.69
N TYR A 90 2.95 -26.93 -9.47
CA TYR A 90 3.58 -25.63 -9.25
C TYR A 90 4.98 -25.57 -9.85
N SER A 91 5.27 -24.48 -10.56
CA SER A 91 6.60 -24.21 -11.08
C SER A 91 7.61 -24.10 -9.94
N LYS A 92 8.80 -24.66 -10.16
CA LYS A 92 9.96 -24.53 -9.25
C LYS A 92 10.78 -23.25 -9.51
N THR A 93 10.46 -22.52 -10.57
CA THR A 93 11.27 -21.39 -11.06
C THR A 93 10.46 -20.14 -11.36
N ALA A 94 9.16 -20.27 -11.66
CA ALA A 94 8.28 -19.16 -11.96
C ALA A 94 7.51 -18.71 -10.70
N TYR A 95 7.73 -17.46 -10.31
CA TYR A 95 7.17 -16.87 -9.09
C TYR A 95 6.50 -15.53 -9.37
N VAL A 96 5.51 -15.18 -8.56
CA VAL A 96 5.02 -13.81 -8.42
C VAL A 96 5.51 -13.25 -7.09
N SER A 97 6.30 -12.19 -7.15
CA SER A 97 6.85 -11.49 -5.99
C SER A 97 6.05 -10.22 -5.75
N SER A 98 5.54 -10.04 -4.53
CA SER A 98 4.69 -8.88 -4.24
C SER A 98 4.96 -8.26 -2.88
N PHE A 99 4.59 -6.99 -2.77
CA PHE A 99 4.50 -6.28 -1.51
C PHE A 99 3.26 -5.40 -1.54
N VAL A 100 2.45 -5.47 -0.49
CA VAL A 100 1.24 -4.67 -0.34
C VAL A 100 1.29 -3.94 1.00
N GLY A 101 0.98 -2.65 1.00
CA GLY A 101 1.05 -1.86 2.23
C GLY A 101 0.45 -0.48 2.08
N PHE A 102 0.56 0.31 3.14
CA PHE A 102 0.10 1.70 3.18
C PHE A 102 0.97 2.55 4.10
N ALA A 103 0.95 3.86 3.85
CA ALA A 103 1.71 4.82 4.62
C ALA A 103 1.01 6.20 4.65
N PRO A 104 1.19 6.98 5.72
CA PRO A 104 1.69 6.58 7.04
C PRO A 104 0.75 5.54 7.71
N ALA A 105 1.28 4.62 8.51
CA ALA A 105 0.50 3.51 9.05
C ALA A 105 -0.70 3.95 9.91
N ASP A 106 -0.53 4.98 10.74
CA ASP A 106 -1.55 5.43 11.70
C ASP A 106 -2.53 6.46 11.09
N ALA A 107 -2.22 6.99 9.90
CA ALA A 107 -3.03 7.99 9.19
C ALA A 107 -2.85 7.86 7.67
N ALA A 108 -3.19 6.69 7.13
CA ALA A 108 -2.89 6.30 5.76
C ALA A 108 -3.36 7.34 4.72
N LYS A 109 -2.42 7.77 3.87
CA LYS A 109 -2.70 8.65 2.72
C LYS A 109 -2.65 7.90 1.40
N VAL A 110 -1.85 6.83 1.35
CA VAL A 110 -1.71 5.97 0.17
C VAL A 110 -1.69 4.50 0.58
N ALA A 111 -2.31 3.66 -0.24
CA ALA A 111 -2.14 2.21 -0.22
C ALA A 111 -1.54 1.80 -1.58
N ILE A 112 -0.50 0.97 -1.55
CA ILE A 112 0.29 0.60 -2.72
C ILE A 112 0.42 -0.92 -2.75
N LEU A 113 0.20 -1.50 -3.93
CA LEU A 113 0.45 -2.90 -4.24
C LEU A 113 1.47 -2.94 -5.38
N VAL A 114 2.59 -3.61 -5.14
CA VAL A 114 3.59 -3.94 -6.16
C VAL A 114 3.55 -5.43 -6.40
N MET A 115 3.48 -5.84 -7.66
CA MET A 115 3.60 -7.24 -8.09
C MET A 115 4.57 -7.29 -9.25
N ILE A 116 5.56 -8.18 -9.15
CA ILE A 116 6.55 -8.46 -10.19
C ILE A 116 6.35 -9.91 -10.62
N ASP A 117 6.04 -10.10 -11.90
CA ASP A 117 5.85 -11.42 -12.50
C ASP A 117 7.20 -11.98 -12.95
N GLU A 118 7.52 -13.19 -12.51
CA GLU A 118 8.73 -13.94 -12.86
C GLU A 118 10.04 -13.14 -12.76
N PRO A 119 10.37 -12.58 -11.57
CA PRO A 119 11.64 -11.87 -11.42
C PRO A 119 12.82 -12.81 -11.64
N ARG A 120 13.87 -12.27 -12.25
CA ARG A 120 15.13 -13.01 -12.47
C ARG A 120 16.04 -12.86 -11.25
N GLY A 121 16.67 -13.96 -10.85
CA GLY A 121 17.54 -13.99 -9.66
C GLY A 121 16.73 -14.19 -8.38
N THR A 122 16.77 -13.23 -7.45
CA THR A 122 15.99 -13.34 -6.21
C THR A 122 14.50 -13.16 -6.48
N TYR A 123 13.66 -13.94 -5.80
CA TYR A 123 12.20 -13.96 -5.98
C TYR A 123 11.42 -13.61 -4.71
N TRP A 124 12.10 -13.32 -3.61
CA TRP A 124 11.41 -12.95 -2.37
C TRP A 124 10.72 -11.60 -2.51
N GLY A 125 9.44 -11.52 -2.16
CA GLY A 125 8.68 -10.27 -2.23
C GLY A 125 9.31 -9.14 -1.41
N GLY A 126 9.98 -9.50 -0.31
CA GLY A 126 10.77 -8.57 0.51
C GLY A 126 12.02 -8.02 -0.20
N SER A 127 12.69 -8.80 -1.05
CA SER A 127 13.88 -8.36 -1.76
C SER A 127 13.57 -7.70 -3.11
N VAL A 128 12.45 -8.07 -3.73
CA VAL A 128 12.07 -7.62 -5.09
C VAL A 128 11.06 -6.47 -5.04
N ALA A 129 9.91 -6.69 -4.41
CA ALA A 129 8.79 -5.76 -4.49
C ALA A 129 8.80 -4.67 -3.40
N ALA A 130 9.34 -4.99 -2.22
CA ALA A 130 9.39 -4.03 -1.11
C ALA A 130 10.25 -2.78 -1.37
N PRO A 131 11.46 -2.87 -2.00
CA PRO A 131 12.21 -1.67 -2.37
C PRO A 131 11.48 -0.78 -3.38
N VAL A 132 10.72 -1.38 -4.30
CA VAL A 132 9.90 -0.64 -5.27
C VAL A 132 8.75 0.08 -4.55
N PHE A 133 8.08 -0.61 -3.62
CA PHE A 133 7.07 0.01 -2.75
C PHE A 133 7.66 1.23 -2.01
N ARG A 134 8.84 1.08 -1.39
CA ARG A 134 9.53 2.16 -0.66
C ARG A 134 9.72 3.39 -1.53
N ASN A 135 10.21 3.20 -2.76
CA ASN A 135 10.47 4.30 -3.67
C ASN A 135 9.18 5.01 -4.07
N ILE A 136 8.14 4.26 -4.47
CA ILE A 136 6.83 4.83 -4.83
C ILE A 136 6.22 5.58 -3.65
N ALA A 137 6.21 4.97 -2.46
CA ALA A 137 5.65 5.57 -1.25
C ALA A 137 6.37 6.87 -0.91
N ARG A 138 7.71 6.89 -0.93
CA ARG A 138 8.51 8.08 -0.65
C ARG A 138 8.17 9.23 -1.59
N GLU A 139 8.19 8.99 -2.90
CA GLU A 139 7.90 10.06 -3.87
C GLU A 139 6.44 10.53 -3.77
N THR A 140 5.51 9.61 -3.56
CA THR A 140 4.09 9.95 -3.49
C THR A 140 3.75 10.75 -2.23
N LEU A 141 4.29 10.38 -1.08
CA LEU A 141 4.09 11.12 0.17
C LEU A 141 4.69 12.52 0.13
N ARG A 142 5.86 12.67 -0.51
CA ARG A 142 6.46 13.98 -0.79
C ARG A 142 5.58 14.83 -1.69
N TYR A 143 5.11 14.27 -2.82
CA TYR A 143 4.21 14.96 -3.74
C TYR A 143 2.90 15.41 -3.07
N LEU A 144 2.35 14.58 -2.18
CA LEU A 144 1.15 14.87 -1.41
C LEU A 144 1.37 15.81 -0.22
N ASN A 145 2.60 16.30 0.00
CA ASN A 145 2.98 17.14 1.14
C ASN A 145 2.57 16.53 2.49
N VAL A 146 2.69 15.22 2.64
CA VAL A 146 2.41 14.54 3.92
C VAL A 146 3.56 14.84 4.88
N PRO A 147 3.33 15.45 6.06
CA PRO A 147 4.40 15.76 7.00
C PRO A 147 5.16 14.49 7.41
N SER A 148 6.49 14.54 7.34
CA SER A 148 7.36 13.46 7.82
C SER A 148 7.81 13.73 9.26
N SER A 149 8.05 12.70 10.06
CA SER A 149 8.59 12.85 11.42
C SER A 149 9.98 13.50 11.46
N ASP A 150 10.70 13.50 10.33
CA ASP A 150 12.05 14.04 10.20
C ASP A 150 12.07 15.52 9.80
N GLN A 151 10.92 16.10 9.43
CA GLN A 151 10.82 17.53 9.16
C GLN A 151 10.80 18.29 10.49
N ARG A 152 11.92 18.93 10.84
CA ARG A 152 11.91 19.98 11.86
C ARG A 152 10.97 21.09 11.38
N VAL A 153 9.81 21.20 12.01
CA VAL A 153 8.92 22.35 11.84
C VAL A 153 9.63 23.53 12.48
N TYR A 154 10.26 24.38 11.67
CA TYR A 154 10.66 25.71 12.13
C TYR A 154 9.38 26.54 12.21
N ILE A 155 8.84 26.71 13.42
CA ILE A 155 7.86 27.75 13.69
C ILE A 155 8.64 29.06 13.59
N LEU A 156 8.52 29.73 12.45
CA LEU A 156 8.95 31.12 12.35
C LEU A 156 7.89 31.94 13.08
N ASP A 157 8.11 32.18 14.38
CA ASP A 157 7.41 33.23 15.09
C ASP A 157 7.70 34.53 14.34
N ARG A 158 6.66 35.08 13.71
CA ARG A 158 6.74 36.40 13.07
C ARG A 158 6.80 37.43 14.20
N ALA A 159 7.96 38.07 14.34
CA ALA A 159 8.08 39.37 14.99
C ALA A 159 7.38 40.46 14.17
#